data_AF-A0A0L8I832-F1
#
_entry.id   AF-A0A0L8I832-F1
#
_cell.length_a   1.000
_cell.length_b   1.000
_cell.length_c   1.000
_cell.angle_alpha   90.00
_cell.angle_beta   90.00
_cell.angle_gamma   90.00
#
_symmetry.space_group_name_H-M   'P 1'
#
loop_
_entity.id
_entity.type
_entity.pdbx_description
1 polymer ?
#
loop_
_entity_poly.entity_id
_entity_poly.type
_entity_poly.pdbx_seq_one_letter_code
_entity_poly.pdbx_strand_id
1 'polypeptide(L)'
;MHNRLRKWCAFHHILYRQKTRYISLILFICLMCLYFLNIKPSPPENENILTYDDTPMDPFDCAALIRQDEFASSNAETYSILHPHVFLPIGEYTKKLCKDCDEFRKRGRYVSMENVTNEEKDFPLAYSIVLYKEPDQVEHLLRAIYRPHNYYCIHVDKSSDPLILSDVKAIAECLPNVYIASHIIDVEWGKFSETEAELICMKDLLKYKKWKYFINLTGQEYPLKTNLQIVRIAKAFKGANDIAGVRGNFDFRTKYRYVNFRRMGLKPPPPHNITVSKGSIHITASRGYVEFLIMDRRSQEFINWVRDTRNPDETLFSTMNHNPHLRVPGSFNG
;
A
#
# COMPACT_ATOMS: atom_id res chain seq x y z
N MET A 1 -40.81 30.89 -26.49
CA MET A 1 -41.33 31.25 -27.83
C MET A 1 -42.21 32.47 -27.61
N HIS A 2 -42.11 33.63 -28.23
CA HIS A 2 -41.50 34.21 -29.43
C HIS A 2 -41.60 35.74 -29.14
N ASN A 3 -40.77 36.68 -29.56
CA ASN A 3 -39.77 36.80 -30.60
C ASN A 3 -38.99 38.07 -30.24
N ARG A 4 -37.69 38.00 -29.97
CA ARG A 4 -36.63 38.48 -30.88
C ARG A 4 -37.10 39.37 -32.05
N LEU A 5 -36.46 40.55 -32.10
CA LEU A 5 -35.93 41.24 -33.29
C LEU A 5 -36.92 42.07 -34.14
N ARG A 6 -36.84 43.40 -33.99
CA ARG A 6 -36.29 44.37 -34.99
C ARG A 6 -36.83 45.76 -34.66
N LYS A 7 -35.97 46.65 -34.15
CA LYS A 7 -35.25 47.70 -34.89
C LYS A 7 -36.08 48.98 -35.08
N TRP A 8 -35.39 50.11 -34.91
CA TRP A 8 -35.77 51.52 -35.10
C TRP A 8 -36.35 52.15 -33.83
N CYS A 9 -35.77 53.19 -33.23
CA CYS A 9 -35.05 54.31 -33.84
C CYS A 9 -33.67 54.56 -33.22
N ALA A 10 -32.65 54.46 -34.07
CA ALA A 10 -31.43 55.26 -33.95
C ALA A 10 -31.75 56.64 -34.52
N PHE A 11 -31.35 57.73 -33.86
CA PHE A 11 -30.88 58.97 -34.50
C PHE A 11 -30.49 59.96 -33.39
N HIS A 12 -29.20 60.03 -33.03
CA HIS A 12 -28.47 61.20 -32.48
C HIS A 12 -27.11 60.81 -31.85
N HIS A 13 -26.33 59.93 -32.48
CA HIS A 13 -24.97 59.61 -32.01
C HIS A 13 -23.91 59.57 -33.11
N ILE A 14 -24.14 60.32 -34.18
CA ILE A 14 -23.21 60.55 -35.29
C ILE A 14 -22.90 62.04 -35.21
N LEU A 15 -21.91 62.45 -34.41
CA LEU A 15 -20.78 63.23 -34.95
C LEU A 15 -19.56 63.27 -33.98
N TYR A 16 -19.53 62.47 -32.91
CA TYR A 16 -18.39 62.44 -31.97
C TYR A 16 -17.59 61.12 -31.96
N ARG A 17 -17.94 60.16 -32.83
CA ARG A 17 -17.40 58.77 -32.80
C ARG A 17 -16.55 58.37 -34.01
N GLN A 18 -16.04 59.32 -34.79
CA GLN A 18 -15.21 59.04 -35.98
C GLN A 18 -13.71 59.33 -35.84
N LYS A 19 -13.25 60.09 -34.84
CA LYS A 19 -11.80 60.32 -34.63
C LYS A 19 -11.11 59.34 -33.67
N THR A 20 -11.84 58.67 -32.79
CA THR A 20 -11.26 57.76 -31.76
C THR A 20 -11.11 56.31 -32.21
N ARG A 21 -11.80 55.88 -33.28
CA ARG A 21 -11.73 54.48 -33.76
C ARG A 21 -10.49 54.20 -34.61
N TYR A 22 -9.99 55.19 -35.36
CA TYR A 22 -8.78 55.00 -36.18
C TYR A 22 -7.50 54.94 -35.33
N ILE A 23 -7.42 55.73 -34.26
CA ILE A 23 -6.25 55.73 -33.35
C ILE A 23 -6.14 54.40 -32.60
N SER A 24 -7.27 53.85 -32.13
CA SER A 24 -7.28 52.57 -31.41
C SER A 24 -6.97 51.37 -32.32
N LEU A 25 -7.31 51.43 -33.62
CA LEU A 25 -7.01 50.37 -34.59
C LEU A 25 -5.51 50.37 -34.96
N ILE A 26 -4.93 51.55 -35.14
CA ILE A 26 -3.50 51.70 -35.47
C ILE A 26 -2.61 51.24 -34.31
N LEU A 27 -2.96 51.58 -33.07
CA LEU A 27 -2.25 51.11 -31.87
C LEU A 27 -2.31 49.59 -31.71
N PHE A 28 -3.44 48.96 -32.03
CA PHE A 28 -3.59 47.50 -31.95
C PHE A 28 -2.78 46.78 -33.02
N ILE A 29 -2.73 47.31 -34.25
CA ILE A 29 -1.90 46.76 -35.34
C ILE A 29 -0.40 46.91 -35.03
N CYS A 30 0.02 48.06 -34.48
CA CYS A 30 1.41 48.26 -34.05
C CYS A 30 1.84 47.30 -32.93
N LEU A 31 0.98 47.07 -31.93
CA LEU A 31 1.24 46.12 -30.85
C LEU A 31 1.32 44.67 -31.36
N MET A 32 0.46 44.29 -32.31
CA MET A 32 0.53 42.97 -32.96
C MET A 32 1.78 42.83 -33.84
N CYS A 33 2.17 43.86 -34.60
CA CYS A 33 3.42 43.83 -35.38
C CYS A 33 4.65 43.73 -34.47
N LEU A 34 4.69 44.44 -33.33
CA LEU A 34 5.78 44.31 -32.36
C LEU A 34 5.79 42.94 -31.66
N TYR A 35 4.63 42.30 -31.48
CA TYR A 35 4.53 40.93 -30.99
C TYR A 35 5.09 39.92 -32.00
N PHE A 36 4.72 40.04 -33.28
CA PHE A 36 5.21 39.15 -34.35
C PHE A 36 6.68 39.39 -34.73
N LEU A 37 7.19 40.62 -34.61
CA LEU A 37 8.60 40.94 -34.87
C LEU A 37 9.55 40.53 -33.72
N ASN A 38 9.03 40.20 -32.53
CA ASN A 38 9.81 39.71 -31.39
C ASN A 38 9.75 38.18 -31.18
N ILE A 39 9.10 37.43 -32.07
CA ILE A 39 9.18 35.97 -32.07
C ILE A 39 10.51 35.58 -32.72
N LYS A 40 11.53 35.31 -31.90
CA LYS A 40 12.71 34.60 -32.38
C LYS A 40 12.28 33.22 -32.88
N PRO A 41 12.65 32.80 -34.09
CA PRO A 41 12.41 31.43 -34.53
C PRO A 41 13.11 30.48 -33.55
N SER A 42 12.36 29.52 -33.02
CA SER A 42 12.92 28.38 -32.31
C SER A 42 13.90 27.65 -33.25
N PRO A 43 15.07 27.22 -32.77
CA PRO A 43 15.97 26.42 -33.58
C PRO A 43 15.24 25.14 -34.03
N PRO A 44 15.57 24.60 -35.22
CA PRO A 44 14.94 23.38 -35.70
C PRO A 44 15.17 22.29 -34.66
N GLU A 45 14.10 21.64 -34.21
CA GLU A 45 14.18 20.42 -33.44
C GLU A 45 14.99 19.42 -34.28
N ASN A 46 16.17 19.08 -33.78
CA ASN A 46 16.87 17.90 -34.26
C ASN A 46 15.92 16.73 -34.03
N GLU A 47 15.42 16.15 -35.12
CA GLU A 47 14.92 14.78 -35.16
C GLU A 47 16.07 13.87 -34.72
N ASN A 48 16.20 13.71 -33.41
CA ASN A 48 16.79 12.53 -32.83
C ASN A 48 15.80 11.40 -33.15
N ILE A 49 16.01 10.75 -34.29
CA ILE A 49 15.46 9.43 -34.57
C ILE A 49 16.08 8.48 -33.55
N LEU A 50 15.41 8.39 -32.40
CA LEU A 50 15.43 7.26 -31.50
C LEU A 50 13.99 6.77 -31.46
N THR A 51 13.58 6.16 -32.56
CA THR A 51 12.39 5.31 -32.62
C THR A 51 12.66 4.12 -31.71
N TYR A 52 12.30 4.28 -30.45
CA TYR A 52 11.91 3.16 -29.60
C TYR A 52 10.49 3.46 -29.12
N ASP A 53 9.59 3.59 -30.10
CA ASP A 53 8.15 3.47 -29.90
C ASP A 53 7.77 2.02 -30.26
N ASP A 54 8.21 1.11 -29.39
CA ASP A 54 7.72 -0.27 -29.31
C ASP A 54 7.31 -0.47 -27.83
N THR A 55 6.42 0.37 -27.31
CA THR A 55 5.50 -0.16 -26.30
C THR A 55 4.48 -0.97 -27.08
N PRO A 56 4.43 -2.31 -26.95
CA PRO A 56 3.30 -3.07 -27.43
C PRO A 56 2.08 -2.36 -26.87
N MET A 57 1.18 -1.90 -27.73
CA MET A 57 -0.11 -1.38 -27.30
C MET A 57 -0.66 -2.43 -26.34
N ASP A 58 -0.81 -2.05 -25.05
CA ASP A 58 -1.21 -3.01 -24.02
C ASP A 58 -2.42 -3.78 -24.57
N PRO A 59 -2.45 -5.12 -24.47
CA PRO A 59 -3.53 -5.92 -25.05
C PRO A 59 -4.91 -5.57 -24.47
N PHE A 60 -4.94 -4.69 -23.46
CA PHE A 60 -6.12 -4.26 -22.73
C PHE A 60 -6.15 -2.75 -22.51
N ASP A 61 -7.36 -2.20 -22.55
CA ASP A 61 -7.64 -0.90 -21.96
C ASP A 61 -7.87 -1.08 -20.44
N CYS A 62 -6.82 -0.86 -19.66
CA CYS A 62 -6.88 -0.89 -18.20
C CYS A 62 -7.92 0.09 -17.63
N ALA A 63 -8.17 1.23 -18.27
CA ALA A 63 -9.17 2.19 -17.80
C ALA A 63 -10.61 1.69 -18.06
N ALA A 64 -10.84 0.93 -19.12
CA ALA A 64 -12.10 0.22 -19.34
C ALA A 64 -12.30 -0.89 -18.29
N LEU A 65 -11.27 -1.69 -17.99
CA LEU A 65 -11.30 -2.71 -16.95
C LEU A 65 -11.64 -2.15 -15.57
N ILE A 66 -10.99 -1.04 -15.17
CA ILE A 66 -11.26 -0.36 -13.90
C ILE A 66 -12.71 0.15 -13.82
N ARG A 67 -13.28 0.56 -14.96
CA ARG A 67 -14.69 0.97 -15.07
C ARG A 67 -15.66 -0.21 -15.18
N GLN A 68 -15.16 -1.44 -15.08
CA GLN A 68 -15.93 -2.68 -15.19
C GLN A 68 -16.67 -2.79 -16.53
N ASP A 69 -16.03 -2.35 -17.61
CA ASP A 69 -16.54 -2.57 -18.95
C ASP A 69 -16.58 -4.08 -19.25
N GLU A 70 -17.76 -4.59 -19.62
CA GLU A 70 -18.00 -6.02 -19.84
C GLU A 70 -17.16 -6.57 -20.99
N PHE A 71 -17.00 -5.80 -22.07
CA PHE A 71 -16.24 -6.22 -23.24
C PHE A 71 -14.75 -6.30 -22.93
N ALA A 72 -14.20 -5.27 -22.26
CA ALA A 72 -12.81 -5.28 -21.80
C ALA A 72 -12.55 -6.46 -20.84
N SER A 73 -13.48 -6.73 -19.92
CA SER A 73 -13.36 -7.84 -18.96
C SER A 73 -13.36 -9.21 -19.64
N SER A 74 -14.28 -9.43 -20.58
CA SER A 74 -14.36 -10.66 -21.38
C SER A 74 -13.12 -10.87 -22.26
N ASN A 75 -12.60 -9.79 -22.87
CA ASN A 75 -11.35 -9.83 -23.62
C ASN A 75 -10.14 -10.16 -22.72
N ALA A 76 -10.08 -9.59 -21.51
CA ALA A 76 -9.03 -9.86 -20.54
C ALA A 76 -9.03 -11.31 -20.04
N GLU A 77 -10.22 -11.87 -19.78
CA GLU A 77 -10.36 -13.29 -19.42
C GLU A 77 -9.88 -14.19 -20.56
N THR A 78 -10.35 -13.95 -21.78
CA THR A 78 -9.96 -14.72 -22.96
C THR A 78 -8.46 -14.67 -23.21
N TYR A 79 -7.86 -13.48 -23.14
CA TYR A 79 -6.42 -13.32 -23.32
C TYR A 79 -5.63 -14.03 -22.22
N SER A 80 -6.07 -13.98 -20.96
CA SER A 80 -5.41 -14.64 -19.82
C SER A 80 -5.40 -16.17 -19.98
N ILE A 81 -6.45 -16.74 -20.58
CA ILE A 81 -6.51 -18.17 -20.93
C ILE A 81 -5.50 -18.50 -22.03
N LEU A 82 -5.39 -17.65 -23.06
CA LEU A 82 -4.49 -17.86 -24.19
C LEU A 82 -3.01 -17.59 -23.86
N HIS A 83 -2.75 -16.74 -22.87
CA HIS A 83 -1.41 -16.31 -22.44
C HIS A 83 -1.24 -16.57 -20.94
N PRO A 84 -1.09 -17.84 -20.52
CA PRO A 84 -0.94 -18.17 -19.11
C PRO A 84 0.30 -17.49 -18.52
N HIS A 85 0.20 -17.10 -17.25
CA HIS A 85 1.30 -16.45 -16.54
C HIS A 85 2.56 -17.31 -16.54
N VAL A 86 3.67 -16.72 -16.98
CA VAL A 86 4.99 -17.36 -16.92
C VAL A 86 5.66 -16.95 -15.62
N PHE A 87 5.77 -17.89 -14.69
CA PHE A 87 6.44 -17.66 -13.42
C PHE A 87 7.92 -17.41 -13.61
N LEU A 88 8.46 -16.43 -12.90
CA LEU A 88 9.90 -16.25 -12.82
C LEU A 88 10.51 -17.44 -12.04
N PRO A 89 11.53 -18.13 -12.57
CA PRO A 89 12.18 -19.20 -11.83
C PRO A 89 12.77 -18.73 -10.50
N ILE A 90 12.61 -19.54 -9.45
CA ILE A 90 13.20 -19.24 -8.14
C ILE A 90 14.74 -19.23 -8.25
N GLY A 91 15.36 -18.22 -7.66
CA GLY A 91 16.79 -17.94 -7.71
C GLY A 91 17.19 -16.85 -8.71
N GLU A 92 16.27 -16.39 -9.57
CA GLU A 92 16.59 -15.39 -10.62
C GLU A 92 16.93 -14.01 -10.04
N TYR A 93 16.31 -13.60 -8.93
CA TYR A 93 16.66 -12.33 -8.29
C TYR A 93 18.10 -12.33 -7.81
N THR A 94 18.48 -13.38 -7.08
CA THR A 94 19.84 -13.55 -6.56
C THR A 94 20.89 -13.66 -7.67
N LYS A 95 20.58 -14.41 -8.73
CA LYS A 95 21.52 -14.71 -9.83
C LYS A 95 21.69 -13.54 -10.80
N LYS A 96 20.62 -12.79 -11.07
CA LYS A 96 20.60 -11.84 -12.18
C LYS A 96 19.95 -10.51 -11.80
N LEU A 97 18.69 -10.51 -11.36
CA LEU A 97 17.89 -9.26 -11.34
C LEU A 97 18.31 -8.26 -10.25
N CYS A 98 18.96 -8.70 -9.18
CA CYS A 98 19.44 -7.87 -8.08
C CYS A 98 20.98 -7.73 -8.06
N LYS A 99 21.68 -8.05 -9.17
CA LYS A 99 23.14 -7.87 -9.24
C LYS A 99 23.56 -6.41 -9.26
N ASP A 100 22.75 -5.56 -9.89
CA ASP A 100 22.88 -4.11 -9.88
C ASP A 100 21.62 -3.52 -9.24
N CYS A 101 21.76 -2.93 -8.05
CA CYS A 101 20.64 -2.35 -7.33
C CYS A 101 20.14 -1.02 -7.91
N ASP A 102 20.97 -0.29 -8.67
CA ASP A 102 20.51 0.89 -9.39
C ASP A 102 19.65 0.47 -10.59
N GLU A 103 20.09 -0.56 -11.34
CA GLU A 103 19.31 -1.15 -12.42
C GLU A 103 18.00 -1.75 -11.90
N PHE A 104 18.06 -2.53 -10.81
CA PHE A 104 16.89 -3.11 -10.17
C PHE A 104 15.85 -2.04 -9.81
N ARG A 105 16.27 -0.97 -9.13
CA ARG A 105 15.38 0.12 -8.72
C ARG A 105 14.81 0.87 -9.93
N LYS A 106 15.63 1.09 -10.96
CA LYS A 106 15.21 1.75 -12.22
C LYS A 106 14.20 0.91 -12.98
N ARG A 107 14.46 -0.39 -13.18
CA ARG A 107 13.55 -1.36 -13.83
C ARG A 107 12.23 -1.47 -13.08
N GLY A 108 12.30 -1.60 -11.75
CA GLY A 108 11.13 -1.67 -10.88
C GLY A 108 10.34 -0.36 -10.78
N ARG A 109 10.90 0.76 -11.26
CA ARG A 109 10.35 2.12 -11.13
C ARG A 109 10.05 2.48 -9.67
N TYR A 110 10.95 2.11 -8.76
CA TYR A 110 10.79 2.39 -7.34
C TYR A 110 10.79 3.90 -7.08
N VAL A 111 9.84 4.35 -6.25
CA VAL A 111 9.68 5.77 -5.93
C VAL A 111 10.86 6.26 -5.08
N SER A 112 11.53 7.32 -5.55
CA SER A 112 12.65 7.98 -4.87
C SER A 112 12.19 9.10 -3.93
N MET A 113 13.09 9.62 -3.10
CA MET A 113 12.76 10.61 -2.06
C MET A 113 12.37 11.98 -2.64
N GLU A 114 12.83 12.32 -3.83
CA GLU A 114 12.40 13.53 -4.54
C GLU A 114 10.94 13.47 -5.05
N ASN A 115 10.39 12.26 -5.23
CA ASN A 115 9.07 12.04 -5.82
C ASN A 115 7.96 11.76 -4.78
N VAL A 116 8.21 12.04 -3.50
CA VAL A 116 7.21 11.87 -2.43
C VAL A 116 6.84 13.21 -1.81
N THR A 117 5.57 13.36 -1.45
CA THR A 117 5.05 14.60 -0.87
C THR A 117 5.55 14.80 0.56
N ASN A 118 5.62 16.05 1.02
CA ASN A 118 5.94 16.34 2.44
C ASN A 118 4.91 15.71 3.38
N GLU A 119 3.64 15.64 2.96
CA GLU A 119 2.55 15.01 3.72
C GLU A 119 2.82 13.54 4.03
N GLU A 120 3.40 12.80 3.08
CA GLU A 120 3.84 11.42 3.24
C GLU A 120 5.10 11.32 4.11
N LYS A 121 6.12 12.17 3.87
CA LYS A 121 7.38 12.18 4.63
C LYS A 121 7.15 12.35 6.14
N ASP A 122 6.19 13.19 6.52
CA ASP A 122 5.86 13.48 7.91
C ASP A 122 4.98 12.40 8.57
N PHE A 123 4.51 11.42 7.79
CA PHE A 123 3.67 10.33 8.29
C PHE A 123 4.17 8.94 7.82
N PRO A 124 5.35 8.48 8.28
CA PRO A 124 5.85 7.18 7.87
C PRO A 124 4.95 6.03 8.33
N LEU A 125 4.83 5.02 7.48
CA LEU A 125 4.13 3.76 7.73
C LEU A 125 5.14 2.62 7.92
N ALA A 126 4.72 1.59 8.65
CA ALA A 126 5.46 0.35 8.82
C ALA A 126 4.62 -0.81 8.30
N TYR A 127 5.26 -1.73 7.57
CA TYR A 127 4.61 -2.90 6.99
C TYR A 127 5.31 -4.17 7.43
N SER A 128 4.54 -5.21 7.75
CA SER A 128 5.03 -6.58 7.70
C SER A 128 4.50 -7.27 6.43
N ILE A 129 5.32 -8.15 5.86
CA ILE A 129 4.96 -9.00 4.73
C ILE A 129 5.39 -10.42 5.11
N VAL A 130 4.43 -11.31 5.36
CA VAL A 130 4.70 -12.73 5.65
C VAL A 130 4.43 -13.56 4.40
N LEU A 131 5.42 -14.32 3.92
CA LEU A 131 5.30 -15.11 2.69
C LEU A 131 5.98 -16.47 2.79
N TYR A 132 5.60 -17.38 1.89
CA TYR A 132 6.23 -18.69 1.75
C TYR A 132 6.55 -19.09 0.30
N LYS A 133 6.17 -18.26 -0.69
CA LYS A 133 6.35 -18.51 -2.14
C LYS A 133 6.30 -17.22 -2.96
N GLU A 134 6.57 -17.35 -4.26
CA GLU A 134 6.36 -16.33 -5.31
C GLU A 134 7.07 -14.98 -5.01
N PRO A 135 8.43 -14.93 -5.00
CA PRO A 135 9.18 -13.70 -4.78
C PRO A 135 8.85 -12.57 -5.77
N ASP A 136 8.42 -12.91 -6.98
CA ASP A 136 7.99 -11.98 -8.02
C ASP A 136 6.70 -11.25 -7.67
N GLN A 137 5.73 -11.95 -7.07
CA GLN A 137 4.53 -11.31 -6.54
C GLN A 137 4.87 -10.34 -5.40
N VAL A 138 5.83 -10.70 -4.55
CA VAL A 138 6.29 -9.81 -3.46
C VAL A 138 7.08 -8.60 -3.99
N GLU A 139 7.88 -8.75 -5.04
CA GLU A 139 8.49 -7.59 -5.74
C GLU A 139 7.38 -6.66 -6.26
N HIS A 140 6.33 -7.19 -6.91
CA HIS A 140 5.21 -6.39 -7.40
C HIS A 140 4.48 -5.66 -6.28
N LEU A 141 4.20 -6.33 -5.16
CA LEU A 141 3.63 -5.69 -3.98
C LEU A 141 4.54 -4.57 -3.48
N LEU A 142 5.83 -4.84 -3.27
CA LEU A 142 6.80 -3.85 -2.81
C LEU A 142 6.85 -2.64 -3.75
N ARG A 143 6.89 -2.84 -5.08
CA ARG A 143 6.86 -1.73 -6.06
C ARG A 143 5.63 -0.84 -5.86
N ALA A 144 4.47 -1.43 -5.57
CA ALA A 144 3.23 -0.69 -5.37
C ALA A 144 3.21 0.11 -4.05
N ILE A 145 3.72 -0.45 -2.95
CA ILE A 145 3.65 0.15 -1.61
C ILE A 145 4.92 0.89 -1.17
N TYR A 146 6.05 0.70 -1.85
CA TYR A 146 7.35 1.20 -1.41
C TYR A 146 7.39 2.72 -1.39
N ARG A 147 7.85 3.26 -0.26
CA ARG A 147 8.28 4.64 -0.12
C ARG A 147 9.57 4.68 0.69
N PRO A 148 10.53 5.55 0.36
CA PRO A 148 11.83 5.58 1.01
C PRO A 148 11.81 6.07 2.47
N HIS A 149 10.69 6.62 2.95
CA HIS A 149 10.52 7.05 4.34
C HIS A 149 9.75 6.03 5.20
N ASN A 150 9.08 5.03 4.59
CA ASN A 150 8.37 3.96 5.29
C ASN A 150 9.35 2.87 5.79
N TYR A 151 8.85 1.82 6.42
CA TYR A 151 9.66 0.68 6.87
C TYR A 151 8.96 -0.63 6.53
N TYR A 152 9.72 -1.62 6.06
CA TYR A 152 9.17 -2.91 5.66
C TYR A 152 9.96 -4.02 6.34
N CYS A 153 9.25 -4.92 7.01
CA CYS A 153 9.80 -6.17 7.51
C CYS A 153 9.21 -7.32 6.72
N ILE A 154 10.07 -8.21 6.23
CA ILE A 154 9.66 -9.37 5.44
C ILE A 154 10.03 -10.63 6.20
N HIS A 155 9.03 -11.47 6.49
CA HIS A 155 9.23 -12.80 7.05
C HIS A 155 8.98 -13.84 5.96
N VAL A 156 10.01 -14.62 5.65
CA VAL A 156 9.90 -15.76 4.73
C VAL A 156 9.82 -17.01 5.60
N ASP A 157 8.80 -17.83 5.38
CA ASP A 157 8.64 -19.10 6.07
C ASP A 157 9.92 -19.96 5.95
N LYS A 158 10.39 -20.49 7.08
CA LYS A 158 11.56 -21.36 7.13
C LYS A 158 11.37 -22.65 6.34
N SER A 159 10.14 -23.12 6.20
CA SER A 159 9.81 -24.37 5.50
C SER A 159 9.86 -24.23 3.96
N SER A 160 9.90 -23.00 3.46
CA SER A 160 10.00 -22.69 2.03
C SER A 160 11.31 -23.17 1.40
N ASP A 161 11.31 -23.29 0.07
CA ASP A 161 12.54 -23.49 -0.70
C ASP A 161 13.58 -22.42 -0.32
N PRO A 162 14.83 -22.78 0.06
CA PRO A 162 15.85 -21.83 0.46
C PRO A 162 16.15 -20.73 -0.57
N LEU A 163 15.91 -21.00 -1.86
CA LEU A 163 16.08 -20.01 -2.93
C LEU A 163 15.05 -18.88 -2.85
N ILE A 164 13.86 -19.11 -2.26
CA ILE A 164 12.86 -18.06 -2.00
C ILE A 164 13.43 -17.04 -1.02
N LEU A 165 13.99 -17.51 0.10
CA LEU A 165 14.65 -16.62 1.07
C LEU A 165 15.83 -15.88 0.43
N SER A 166 16.63 -16.57 -0.39
CA SER A 166 17.74 -15.96 -1.11
C SER A 166 17.28 -14.81 -2.00
N ASP A 167 16.22 -15.02 -2.79
CA ASP A 167 15.69 -14.02 -3.71
C ASP A 167 15.07 -12.83 -2.99
N VAL A 168 14.26 -13.08 -1.96
CA VAL A 168 13.64 -12.02 -1.15
C VAL A 168 14.71 -11.20 -0.42
N LYS A 169 15.79 -11.85 0.04
CA LYS A 169 16.94 -11.16 0.63
C LYS A 169 17.65 -10.28 -0.41
N ALA A 170 17.88 -10.77 -1.62
CA ALA A 170 18.49 -9.99 -2.69
C ALA A 170 17.63 -8.75 -3.06
N ILE A 171 16.30 -8.91 -3.10
CA ILE A 171 15.36 -7.79 -3.27
C ILE A 171 15.49 -6.77 -2.13
N ALA A 172 15.47 -7.24 -0.87
CA ALA A 172 15.57 -6.37 0.30
C ALA A 172 16.90 -5.59 0.35
N GLU A 173 18.02 -6.21 -0.03
CA GLU A 173 19.34 -5.56 -0.08
C GLU A 173 19.39 -4.39 -1.08
N CYS A 174 18.59 -4.41 -2.14
CA CYS A 174 18.47 -3.29 -3.08
C CYS A 174 17.55 -2.16 -2.63
N LEU A 175 16.87 -2.30 -1.49
CA LEU A 175 15.89 -1.34 -0.95
C LEU A 175 16.25 -0.95 0.50
N PRO A 176 16.83 0.24 0.73
CA PRO A 176 17.49 0.59 2.01
C PRO A 176 16.65 0.49 3.30
N ASN A 177 15.32 0.54 3.18
CA ASN A 177 14.34 0.50 4.27
C ASN A 177 13.46 -0.75 4.26
N VAL A 178 13.88 -1.78 3.54
CA VAL A 178 13.28 -3.12 3.54
C VAL A 178 14.24 -4.09 4.24
N TYR A 179 13.71 -4.88 5.17
CA TYR A 179 14.51 -5.75 6.02
C TYR A 179 13.91 -7.15 6.08
N ILE A 180 14.77 -8.17 6.08
CA ILE A 180 14.38 -9.51 6.48
C ILE A 180 14.21 -9.55 8.00
N ALA A 181 13.17 -10.24 8.47
CA ALA A 181 12.91 -10.48 9.88
C ALA A 181 14.16 -11.05 10.59
N SER A 182 14.42 -10.58 11.81
CA SER A 182 15.58 -10.95 12.61
C SER A 182 15.58 -12.44 13.00
N HIS A 183 14.39 -13.04 13.05
CA HIS A 183 14.18 -14.44 13.33
C HIS A 183 13.22 -15.05 12.30
N ILE A 184 13.69 -16.08 11.61
CA ILE A 184 12.89 -16.86 10.65
C ILE A 184 12.44 -18.15 11.32
N ILE A 185 11.14 -18.43 11.25
CA ILE A 185 10.49 -19.57 11.90
C ILE A 185 9.67 -20.36 10.88
N ASP A 186 9.37 -21.61 11.22
CA ASP A 186 8.44 -22.45 10.45
C ASP A 186 7.01 -22.01 10.73
N VAL A 187 6.31 -21.60 9.67
CA VAL A 187 4.95 -21.07 9.77
C VAL A 187 3.95 -22.16 9.44
N GLU A 188 3.15 -22.54 10.43
CA GLU A 188 2.16 -23.59 10.29
C GLU A 188 0.76 -23.00 10.38
N TRP A 189 -0.03 -23.20 9.33
CA TRP A 189 -1.39 -22.68 9.24
C TRP A 189 -2.24 -23.08 10.45
N GLY A 190 -3.00 -22.13 10.99
CA GLY A 190 -3.88 -22.30 12.13
C GLY A 190 -3.19 -22.50 13.49
N LYS A 191 -1.86 -22.42 13.54
CA LYS A 191 -1.06 -22.45 14.78
C LYS A 191 -0.54 -21.06 15.12
N PHE A 192 0.08 -20.94 16.30
CA PHE A 192 0.62 -19.67 16.76
C PHE A 192 1.77 -19.13 15.91
N SER A 193 2.48 -19.97 15.14
CA SER A 193 3.61 -19.51 14.33
C SER A 193 3.23 -18.48 13.27
N GLU A 194 2.00 -18.49 12.74
CA GLU A 194 1.48 -17.40 11.89
C GLU A 194 1.49 -16.06 12.62
N THR A 195 0.97 -16.03 13.85
CA THR A 195 0.99 -14.83 14.69
C THR A 195 2.40 -14.46 15.14
N GLU A 196 3.25 -15.45 15.39
CA GLU A 196 4.62 -15.24 15.85
C GLU A 196 5.48 -14.56 14.78
N ALA A 197 5.31 -14.91 13.51
CA ALA A 197 5.96 -14.23 12.38
C ALA A 197 5.64 -12.72 12.36
N GLU A 198 4.38 -12.36 12.58
CA GLU A 198 3.95 -10.96 12.67
C GLU A 198 4.54 -10.26 13.89
N LEU A 199 4.54 -10.91 15.06
CA LEU A 199 5.11 -10.36 16.29
C LEU A 199 6.63 -10.12 16.18
N ILE A 200 7.35 -10.98 15.46
CA ILE A 200 8.77 -10.78 15.16
C ILE A 200 8.95 -9.51 14.33
N CYS A 201 8.19 -9.34 13.25
CA CYS A 201 8.29 -8.13 12.43
C CYS A 201 7.88 -6.86 13.17
N MET A 202 6.81 -6.90 13.98
CA MET A 202 6.43 -5.81 14.87
C MET A 202 7.60 -5.40 15.78
N LYS A 203 8.23 -6.38 16.46
CA LYS A 203 9.37 -6.14 17.34
C LYS A 203 10.56 -5.52 16.60
N ASP A 204 10.89 -6.02 15.41
CA ASP A 204 11.98 -5.50 14.60
C ASP A 204 11.74 -4.06 14.13
N LEU A 205 10.49 -3.74 13.78
CA LEU A 205 10.10 -2.41 13.32
C LEU A 205 10.06 -1.39 14.47
N LEU A 206 9.85 -1.81 15.72
CA LEU A 206 9.82 -0.91 16.88
C LEU A 206 11.12 -0.14 17.10
N LYS A 207 12.27 -0.61 16.59
CA LYS A 207 13.55 0.13 16.64
C LYS A 207 13.49 1.45 15.87
N TYR A 208 12.63 1.55 14.86
CA TYR A 208 12.40 2.78 14.09
C TYR A 208 11.30 3.62 14.74
N LYS A 209 11.67 4.74 15.36
CA LYS A 209 10.73 5.52 16.20
C LYS A 209 9.74 6.40 15.43
N LYS A 210 9.94 6.59 14.12
CA LYS A 210 9.25 7.64 13.35
C LYS A 210 7.89 7.23 12.80
N TRP A 211 7.68 5.94 12.52
CA TRP A 211 6.44 5.46 11.91
C TRP A 211 5.25 5.58 12.85
N LYS A 212 4.06 5.73 12.25
CA LYS A 212 2.82 6.09 12.94
C LYS A 212 1.84 4.92 13.03
N TYR A 213 1.74 4.17 11.95
CA TYR A 213 0.86 3.00 11.82
C TYR A 213 1.63 1.80 11.27
N PHE A 214 1.25 0.64 11.77
CA PHE A 214 1.66 -0.67 11.32
C PHE A 214 0.51 -1.31 10.51
N ILE A 215 0.84 -1.92 9.37
CA ILE A 215 -0.10 -2.61 8.49
C ILE A 215 0.52 -3.97 8.14
N ASN A 216 -0.16 -5.08 8.44
CA ASN A 216 0.34 -6.39 8.04
C ASN A 216 -0.28 -6.90 6.74
N LEU A 217 0.56 -7.56 5.95
CA LEU A 217 0.25 -8.15 4.67
C LEU A 217 0.85 -9.56 4.62
N THR A 218 0.31 -10.41 3.76
CA THR A 218 1.00 -11.61 3.28
C THR A 218 1.70 -11.34 1.94
N GLY A 219 2.21 -12.38 1.29
CA GLY A 219 2.80 -12.25 -0.05
C GLY A 219 1.79 -12.07 -1.18
N GLN A 220 0.48 -12.13 -0.91
CA GLN A 220 -0.56 -12.23 -1.94
C GLN A 220 -1.50 -11.02 -2.04
N GLU A 221 -1.30 -10.00 -1.22
CA GLU A 221 -2.11 -8.78 -1.18
C GLU A 221 -1.66 -7.78 -2.25
N TYR A 222 -2.55 -6.84 -2.56
CA TYR A 222 -2.23 -5.74 -3.45
C TYR A 222 -2.99 -4.46 -3.04
N PRO A 223 -2.36 -3.28 -3.06
CA PRO A 223 -3.00 -2.06 -2.59
C PRO A 223 -4.06 -1.54 -3.57
N LEU A 224 -5.22 -1.13 -3.03
CA LEU A 224 -6.29 -0.42 -3.76
C LEU A 224 -6.26 1.10 -3.55
N LYS A 225 -5.21 1.60 -2.89
CA LYS A 225 -5.03 3.01 -2.52
C LYS A 225 -3.56 3.37 -2.70
N THR A 226 -3.31 4.60 -3.13
CA THR A 226 -1.95 5.14 -3.16
C THR A 226 -1.43 5.36 -1.75
N ASN A 227 -0.10 5.43 -1.56
CA ASN A 227 0.47 5.71 -0.25
C ASN A 227 -0.08 7.01 0.37
N LEU A 228 -0.23 8.09 -0.41
CA LEU A 228 -0.84 9.34 0.07
C LEU A 228 -2.28 9.14 0.57
N GLN A 229 -3.09 8.32 -0.11
CA GLN A 229 -4.45 7.99 0.34
C GLN A 229 -4.41 7.17 1.64
N ILE A 230 -3.51 6.19 1.77
CA ILE A 230 -3.33 5.42 3.00
C ILE A 230 -2.92 6.33 4.16
N VAL A 231 -1.96 7.23 3.94
CA VAL A 231 -1.53 8.25 4.91
C VAL A 231 -2.72 9.10 5.38
N ARG A 232 -3.56 9.57 4.45
CA ARG A 232 -4.75 10.37 4.78
C ARG A 232 -5.81 9.60 5.57
N ILE A 233 -6.05 8.34 5.21
CA ILE A 233 -6.94 7.44 5.95
C ILE A 233 -6.41 7.23 7.38
N ALA A 234 -5.13 6.89 7.52
CA ALA A 234 -4.50 6.67 8.82
C ALA A 234 -4.48 7.94 9.69
N LYS A 235 -4.29 9.13 9.09
CA LYS A 235 -4.45 10.42 9.78
C LYS A 235 -5.88 10.63 10.28
N ALA A 236 -6.88 10.23 9.50
CA ALA A 236 -8.29 10.35 9.87
C ALA A 236 -8.66 9.47 11.09
N PHE A 237 -7.92 8.39 11.35
CA PHE A 237 -8.07 7.57 12.55
C PHE A 237 -7.67 8.28 13.85
N LYS A 238 -6.90 9.38 13.79
CA LYS A 238 -6.51 10.18 14.96
C LYS A 238 -5.92 9.34 16.12
N GLY A 239 -5.14 8.31 15.79
CA GLY A 239 -4.50 7.42 16.77
C GLY A 239 -5.34 6.19 17.15
N ALA A 240 -6.59 6.07 16.68
CA ALA A 240 -7.37 4.83 16.80
C ALA A 240 -6.80 3.71 15.92
N ASN A 241 -7.00 2.47 16.32
CA ASN A 241 -6.68 1.29 15.52
C ASN A 241 -7.88 0.90 14.65
N ASP A 242 -7.61 0.38 13.46
CA ASP A 242 -8.60 -0.30 12.62
C ASP A 242 -8.34 -1.81 12.67
N ILE A 243 -9.00 -2.45 13.63
CA ILE A 243 -8.89 -3.88 13.92
C ILE A 243 -10.30 -4.38 14.15
N ALA A 244 -10.83 -5.18 13.22
CA ALA A 244 -12.15 -5.76 13.34
C ALA A 244 -12.19 -6.77 14.50
N GLY A 245 -13.28 -6.77 15.27
CA GLY A 245 -13.49 -7.72 16.35
C GLY A 245 -14.97 -7.92 16.65
N VAL A 246 -15.36 -9.17 16.89
CA VAL A 246 -16.70 -9.55 17.33
C VAL A 246 -16.62 -10.40 18.58
N ARG A 247 -17.54 -10.14 19.51
CA ARG A 247 -17.76 -10.99 20.69
C ARG A 247 -18.70 -12.14 20.33
N GLY A 248 -18.47 -13.29 20.92
CA GLY A 248 -19.26 -14.49 20.64
C GLY A 248 -18.71 -15.72 21.35
N ASN A 249 -19.34 -16.87 21.11
CA ASN A 249 -18.86 -18.14 21.62
C ASN A 249 -17.77 -18.70 20.68
N PHE A 250 -16.52 -18.60 21.13
CA PHE A 250 -15.34 -19.16 20.44
C PHE A 250 -14.68 -20.27 21.26
N ASP A 251 -15.47 -21.00 22.06
CA ASP A 251 -15.00 -22.06 22.96
C ASP A 251 -14.19 -23.11 22.20
N PHE A 252 -14.63 -23.49 20.99
CA PHE A 252 -13.93 -24.48 20.19
C PHE A 252 -12.51 -24.02 19.80
N ARG A 253 -12.23 -22.73 19.76
CA ARG A 253 -10.90 -22.19 19.44
C ARG A 253 -10.03 -22.01 20.67
N THR A 254 -10.62 -21.50 21.75
CA THR A 254 -9.86 -20.89 22.85
C THR A 254 -10.04 -21.56 24.21
N LYS A 255 -11.08 -22.38 24.40
CA LYS A 255 -11.35 -23.08 25.68
C LYS A 255 -10.42 -24.26 25.93
N TYR A 256 -9.81 -24.78 24.87
CA TYR A 256 -8.97 -25.98 24.93
C TYR A 256 -7.57 -25.71 24.43
N ARG A 257 -6.62 -26.48 24.97
CA ARG A 257 -5.27 -26.59 24.45
C ARG A 257 -5.27 -27.50 23.22
N TYR A 258 -4.60 -27.05 22.17
CA TYR A 258 -4.44 -27.77 20.92
C TYR A 258 -2.97 -28.11 20.67
N VAL A 259 -2.71 -29.38 20.31
CA VAL A 259 -1.40 -29.85 19.83
C VAL A 259 -1.66 -30.62 18.54
N ASN A 260 -1.08 -30.18 17.42
CA ASN A 260 -1.33 -30.75 16.09
C ASN A 260 -2.83 -30.93 15.79
N PHE A 261 -3.61 -29.87 16.05
CA PHE A 261 -5.08 -29.82 15.90
C PHE A 261 -5.87 -30.80 16.78
N ARG A 262 -5.22 -31.54 17.68
CA ARG A 262 -5.89 -32.40 18.65
C ARG A 262 -6.13 -31.65 19.95
N ARG A 263 -7.34 -31.81 20.49
CA ARG A 263 -7.75 -31.25 21.78
C ARG A 263 -7.07 -32.04 22.89
N MET A 264 -6.27 -31.36 23.72
CA MET A 264 -5.52 -31.99 24.81
C MET A 264 -6.22 -31.85 26.17
N GLY A 265 -6.93 -30.74 26.39
CA GLY A 265 -7.58 -30.47 27.68
C GLY A 265 -8.07 -29.04 27.79
N LEU A 266 -8.80 -28.73 28.86
CA LEU A 266 -9.30 -27.39 29.14
C LEU A 266 -8.16 -26.44 29.51
N LYS A 267 -8.25 -25.20 29.04
CA LYS A 267 -7.36 -24.11 29.44
C LYS A 267 -7.90 -23.39 30.68
N PRO A 268 -7.03 -22.78 31.52
CA PRO A 268 -7.50 -21.80 32.48
C PRO A 268 -8.16 -20.62 31.74
N PRO A 269 -9.02 -19.84 32.42
CA PRO A 269 -9.58 -18.63 31.83
C PRO A 269 -8.46 -17.68 31.37
N PRO A 270 -8.72 -16.81 30.38
CA PRO A 270 -7.76 -15.79 29.96
C PRO A 270 -7.29 -14.96 31.17
N PRO A 271 -5.99 -14.60 31.23
CA PRO A 271 -5.48 -13.76 32.31
C PRO A 271 -6.11 -12.36 32.28
N HIS A 272 -5.98 -11.62 33.40
CA HIS A 272 -6.38 -10.21 33.52
C HIS A 272 -7.85 -9.89 33.17
N ASN A 273 -8.76 -10.85 33.38
CA ASN A 273 -10.18 -10.69 33.07
C ASN A 273 -10.41 -10.30 31.60
N ILE A 274 -9.56 -10.82 30.69
CA ILE A 274 -9.65 -10.56 29.26
C ILE A 274 -10.82 -11.35 28.69
N THR A 275 -11.69 -10.65 27.95
CA THR A 275 -12.76 -11.28 27.17
C THR A 275 -12.29 -11.47 25.74
N VAL A 276 -12.28 -12.72 25.27
CA VAL A 276 -11.85 -13.07 23.92
C VAL A 276 -12.78 -12.46 22.87
N SER A 277 -12.19 -11.95 21.81
CA SER A 277 -12.87 -11.52 20.58
C SER A 277 -12.27 -12.27 19.38
N LYS A 278 -13.07 -12.47 18.34
CA LYS A 278 -12.59 -12.96 17.03
C LYS A 278 -12.47 -11.79 16.07
N GLY A 279 -11.42 -11.72 15.28
CA GLY A 279 -11.22 -10.64 14.30
C GLY A 279 -10.57 -11.09 13.00
N SER A 280 -10.23 -10.08 12.20
CA SER A 280 -9.44 -10.24 10.97
C SER A 280 -7.97 -10.50 11.32
N ILE A 281 -7.29 -11.26 10.44
CA ILE A 281 -5.84 -11.44 10.49
C ILE A 281 -5.09 -10.17 10.06
N HIS A 282 -5.71 -9.39 9.17
CA HIS A 282 -5.17 -8.10 8.71
C HIS A 282 -5.64 -6.98 9.63
N ILE A 283 -4.69 -6.16 10.06
CA ILE A 283 -4.86 -5.06 10.98
C ILE A 283 -4.18 -3.79 10.46
N THR A 284 -4.73 -2.64 10.83
CA THR A 284 -4.02 -1.36 10.79
C THR A 284 -3.97 -0.81 12.22
N ALA A 285 -2.78 -0.84 12.83
CA ALA A 285 -2.60 -0.54 14.23
C ALA A 285 -1.73 0.70 14.44
N SER A 286 -2.07 1.53 15.41
CA SER A 286 -1.20 2.61 15.86
C SER A 286 0.11 2.05 16.41
N ARG A 287 1.19 2.85 16.36
CA ARG A 287 2.45 2.47 16.99
C ARG A 287 2.29 2.13 18.48
N GLY A 288 1.47 2.88 19.21
CA GLY A 288 1.24 2.64 20.63
C GLY A 288 0.59 1.28 20.90
N TYR A 289 -0.29 0.81 20.01
CA TYR A 289 -0.84 -0.54 20.10
C TYR A 289 0.25 -1.61 19.95
N VAL A 290 1.14 -1.45 18.97
CA VAL A 290 2.25 -2.39 18.73
C VAL A 290 3.23 -2.38 19.92
N GLU A 291 3.57 -1.21 20.46
CA GLU A 291 4.39 -1.09 21.67
C GLU A 291 3.74 -1.81 22.86
N PHE A 292 2.44 -1.60 23.09
CA PHE A 292 1.70 -2.30 24.13
C PHE A 292 1.75 -3.82 23.93
N LEU A 293 1.49 -4.29 22.71
CA LEU A 293 1.45 -5.71 22.39
C LEU A 293 2.79 -6.40 22.69
N ILE A 294 3.89 -5.74 22.34
CA ILE A 294 5.25 -6.30 22.50
C ILE A 294 5.81 -6.12 23.92
N MET A 295 5.42 -5.06 24.65
CA MET A 295 6.10 -4.67 25.89
C MET A 295 5.24 -4.79 27.16
N ASP A 296 3.91 -4.71 27.08
CA ASP A 296 3.06 -4.76 28.27
C ASP A 296 2.98 -6.19 28.81
N ARG A 297 3.25 -6.35 30.11
CA ARG A 297 3.20 -7.65 30.81
C ARG A 297 1.88 -8.39 30.57
N ARG A 298 0.75 -7.68 30.60
CA ARG A 298 -0.58 -8.28 30.44
C ARG A 298 -0.78 -8.81 29.04
N SER A 299 -0.24 -8.09 28.05
CA SER A 299 -0.26 -8.56 26.67
C SER A 299 0.61 -9.80 26.49
N GLN A 300 1.83 -9.81 27.06
CA GLN A 300 2.73 -10.96 27.00
C GLN A 300 2.15 -12.20 27.69
N GLU A 301 1.49 -12.04 28.84
CA GLU A 301 0.78 -13.13 29.52
C GLU A 301 -0.39 -13.65 28.68
N PHE A 302 -1.12 -12.79 27.96
CA PHE A 302 -2.16 -13.21 27.04
C PHE A 302 -1.62 -13.88 25.77
N ILE A 303 -0.52 -13.38 25.19
CA ILE A 303 0.19 -13.99 24.05
C ILE A 303 0.60 -15.43 24.40
N ASN A 304 1.17 -15.62 25.59
CA ASN A 304 1.51 -16.95 26.09
C ASN A 304 0.27 -17.83 26.28
N TRP A 305 -0.85 -17.24 26.73
CA TRP A 305 -2.10 -17.95 26.86
C TRP A 305 -2.71 -18.37 25.51
N VAL A 306 -2.62 -17.56 24.44
CA VAL A 306 -3.19 -17.92 23.12
C VAL A 306 -2.30 -18.90 22.32
N ARG A 307 -1.04 -19.09 22.71
CA ARG A 307 -0.03 -19.85 21.94
C ARG A 307 -0.44 -21.29 21.59
N ASP A 308 -1.21 -21.94 22.43
CA ASP A 308 -1.69 -23.31 22.24
C ASP A 308 -3.21 -23.37 21.97
N THR A 309 -3.77 -22.30 21.42
CA THR A 309 -5.16 -22.23 20.92
C THR A 309 -5.21 -22.48 19.40
N ARG A 310 -6.41 -22.62 18.83
CA ARG A 310 -6.60 -22.79 17.39
C ARG A 310 -6.86 -21.44 16.71
N ASN A 311 -6.18 -21.18 15.60
CA ASN A 311 -6.21 -19.90 14.86
C ASN A 311 -5.98 -18.68 15.78
N PRO A 312 -4.81 -18.58 16.45
CA PRO A 312 -4.51 -17.46 17.36
C PRO A 312 -4.42 -16.10 16.66
N ASP A 313 -4.09 -16.09 15.37
CA ASP A 313 -4.03 -14.95 14.46
C ASP A 313 -5.40 -14.24 14.35
N GLU A 314 -6.48 -15.00 14.28
CA GLU A 314 -7.86 -14.48 14.30
C GLU A 314 -8.34 -14.06 15.71
N THR A 315 -7.49 -14.16 16.75
CA THR A 315 -7.86 -13.98 18.15
C THR A 315 -7.06 -12.90 18.86
N LEU A 316 -5.73 -12.90 18.70
CA LEU A 316 -4.82 -12.09 19.50
C LEU A 316 -5.08 -10.60 19.32
N PHE A 317 -5.00 -10.13 18.06
CA PHE A 317 -4.99 -8.70 17.80
C PHE A 317 -6.35 -8.06 18.15
N SER A 318 -7.43 -8.70 17.74
CA SER A 318 -8.78 -8.24 18.03
C SER A 318 -9.07 -8.27 19.54
N THR A 319 -8.65 -9.31 20.27
CA THR A 319 -8.86 -9.38 21.71
C THR A 319 -8.15 -8.24 22.43
N MET A 320 -6.88 -7.97 22.12
CA MET A 320 -6.15 -6.84 22.71
C MET A 320 -6.81 -5.49 22.38
N ASN A 321 -7.45 -5.36 21.21
CA ASN A 321 -8.11 -4.13 20.80
C ASN A 321 -9.51 -3.92 21.40
N HIS A 322 -10.19 -4.95 21.92
CA HIS A 322 -11.61 -4.89 22.36
C HIS A 322 -11.83 -5.13 23.86
N ASN A 323 -10.79 -4.85 24.66
CA ASN A 323 -10.83 -4.93 26.12
C ASN A 323 -10.49 -3.55 26.74
N PRO A 324 -11.48 -2.66 26.93
CA PRO A 324 -11.26 -1.27 27.35
C PRO A 324 -10.50 -1.12 28.68
N HIS A 325 -10.66 -2.08 29.59
CA HIS A 325 -9.97 -2.06 30.89
C HIS A 325 -8.46 -2.23 30.78
N LEU A 326 -7.95 -2.74 29.65
CA LEU A 326 -6.52 -2.82 29.39
C LEU A 326 -5.90 -1.46 29.07
N ARG A 327 -6.72 -0.49 28.62
CA ARG A 327 -6.30 0.85 28.17
C ARG A 327 -5.22 0.78 27.08
N VAL A 328 -5.40 -0.11 26.11
CA VAL A 328 -4.46 -0.27 24.99
C VAL A 328 -4.53 0.98 24.10
N PRO A 329 -3.41 1.57 23.67
CA PRO A 329 -3.44 2.75 22.83
C PRO A 329 -4.23 2.51 21.53
N GLY A 330 -5.15 3.44 21.23
CA GLY A 330 -6.00 3.38 20.04
C GLY A 330 -7.12 2.34 20.08
N SER A 331 -7.33 1.64 21.20
CA SER A 331 -8.31 0.55 21.30
C SER A 331 -9.76 1.01 21.28
N PHE A 332 -10.64 0.07 20.95
CA PHE A 332 -12.08 0.24 21.09
C PHE A 332 -12.48 0.35 22.57
N ASN A 333 -13.29 1.36 22.91
CA ASN A 333 -13.62 1.69 24.30
C ASN A 333 -14.95 1.12 24.82
N GLY A 334 -15.72 0.42 23.99
CA GLY A 334 -17.02 -0.16 24.38
C GLY A 334 -18.16 0.30 23.51
#